data_AF-A0A1I6S1P1-F1
#
_entry.id   AF-A0A1I6S1P1-F1
#
_cell.length_a   1.000
_cell.length_b   1.000
_cell.length_c   1.000
_cell.angle_alpha   90.00
_cell.angle_beta   90.00
_cell.angle_gamma   90.00
#
_symmetry.space_group_name_H-M   'P 1'
#
loop_
_entity.id
_entity.type
_entity.pdbx_description
1 polymer ?
#
loop_
_entity_poly.entity_id
_entity_poly.type
_entity_poly.pdbx_seq_one_letter_code
_entity_poly.pdbx_strand_id
1 'polypeptide(L)'
;MNRYQDLIDRMDKWENGHLVVDGSGVLKLQRKSDDEIVTIHRDSKIEVFNENRFEKHSYETLLTVTDEDGYPAYAGHYTRVK
;
A
#
# COMPACT_ATOMS: atom_id res chain seq x y z
N MET A 1 5.69 14.59 -8.87
CA MET A 1 4.47 13.90 -8.38
C MET A 1 3.25 14.72 -8.80
N ASN A 2 2.38 14.14 -9.63
CA ASN A 2 1.30 14.84 -10.34
C ASN A 2 0.13 15.17 -9.40
N ARG A 3 -0.19 16.46 -9.23
CA ARG A 3 -1.30 16.98 -8.40
C ARG A 3 -2.68 16.41 -8.75
N TYR A 4 -2.85 15.88 -9.96
CA TYR A 4 -4.12 15.29 -10.40
C TYR A 4 -4.41 13.94 -9.76
N GLN A 5 -3.38 13.14 -9.44
CA GLN A 5 -3.56 11.83 -8.83
C GLN A 5 -4.11 11.97 -7.39
N ASP A 6 -3.55 12.92 -6.63
CA ASP A 6 -3.96 13.26 -5.27
C ASP A 6 -5.44 13.71 -5.19
N LEU A 7 -5.93 14.43 -6.21
CA LEU A 7 -7.33 14.88 -6.29
C LEU A 7 -8.28 13.72 -6.61
N ILE A 8 -7.87 12.79 -7.48
CA ILE A 8 -8.70 11.64 -7.87
C ILE A 8 -8.85 10.66 -6.71
N ASP A 9 -7.76 10.37 -5.99
CA ASP A 9 -7.81 9.43 -4.86
C ASP A 9 -8.65 9.97 -3.68
N ARG A 10 -8.61 11.30 -3.42
CA ARG A 10 -9.53 11.95 -2.45
C ARG A 10 -11.00 11.85 -2.86
N MET A 11 -11.30 11.92 -4.15
CA MET A 11 -12.68 11.83 -4.66
C MET A 11 -13.24 10.40 -4.58
N ASP A 12 -12.37 9.38 -4.71
CA ASP A 12 -12.77 7.98 -4.82
C ASP A 12 -12.68 7.21 -3.47
N LYS A 13 -12.37 7.91 -2.36
CA LYS A 13 -12.18 7.39 -0.99
C LYS A 13 -11.03 6.39 -0.86
N TRP A 14 -9.98 6.53 -1.66
CA TRP A 14 -8.79 5.71 -1.49
C TRP A 14 -7.87 6.35 -0.45
N GLU A 15 -7.41 5.53 0.48
CA GLU A 15 -6.37 5.91 1.42
C GLU A 15 -5.01 5.68 0.76
N ASN A 16 -4.24 6.75 0.62
CA ASN A 16 -2.95 6.73 -0.04
C ASN A 16 -1.80 6.81 0.98
N GLY A 17 -0.77 6.01 0.80
CA GLY A 17 0.34 5.95 1.73
C GLY A 17 1.51 5.09 1.26
N HIS A 18 2.40 4.76 2.20
CA HIS A 18 3.45 3.78 1.99
C HIS A 18 3.07 2.47 2.67
N LEU A 19 3.30 1.34 1.99
CA LEU A 19 3.08 0.03 2.57
C LEU A 19 4.14 -0.23 3.64
N VAL A 20 3.71 -0.53 4.84
CA VAL A 20 4.56 -0.93 5.96
C VAL A 20 4.14 -2.33 6.35
N VAL A 21 5.08 -3.25 6.41
CA VAL A 21 4.79 -4.60 6.92
C VAL A 21 5.42 -4.73 8.29
N ASP A 22 4.57 -5.00 9.27
CA ASP A 22 5.01 -5.28 10.63
C ASP A 22 5.73 -6.63 10.68
N GLY A 23 6.76 -6.76 11.52
CA GLY A 23 7.50 -8.02 11.71
C GLY A 23 6.62 -9.20 12.17
N SER A 24 5.39 -8.92 12.59
CA SER A 24 4.35 -9.90 12.91
C SER A 24 3.57 -10.41 11.68
N GLY A 25 3.87 -9.97 10.46
CA GLY A 25 3.15 -10.33 9.23
C GLY A 25 1.82 -9.57 9.04
N VAL A 26 1.74 -8.35 9.56
CA VAL A 26 0.54 -7.49 9.42
C VAL A 26 0.84 -6.36 8.44
N LEU A 27 0.02 -6.22 7.41
CA LEU A 27 0.13 -5.07 6.49
C LEU A 27 -0.47 -3.83 7.14
N LYS A 28 0.29 -2.75 7.10
CA LYS A 28 -0.07 -1.42 7.56
C LYS A 28 0.17 -0.43 6.43
N LEU A 29 -0.60 0.65 6.42
CA LEU A 29 -0.43 1.76 5.49
C LEU A 29 -0.04 2.99 6.29
N GLN A 30 1.12 3.55 6.02
CA GLN A 30 1.47 4.88 6.54
C GLN A 30 0.88 5.93 5.62
N ARG A 31 -0.22 6.57 6.05
CA ARG A 31 -0.97 7.55 5.27
C ARG A 31 -0.11 8.77 4.99
N LYS A 32 -0.08 9.22 3.75
CA LYS A 32 0.71 10.39 3.35
C LYS A 32 0.12 11.71 3.86
N SER A 33 -1.20 11.75 4.13
CA SER A 33 -1.90 12.97 4.56
C SER A 33 -1.52 13.41 5.97
N ASP A 34 -1.42 12.45 6.90
CA ASP A 34 -1.32 12.71 8.34
C ASP A 34 -0.20 11.88 9.01
N ASP A 35 0.61 11.16 8.22
CA ASP A 35 1.65 10.22 8.68
C ASP A 35 1.16 9.09 9.62
N GLU A 36 -0.16 8.95 9.78
CA GLU A 36 -0.75 7.92 10.60
C GLU A 36 -0.61 6.53 9.98
N ILE A 37 -0.29 5.55 10.82
CA ILE A 37 -0.18 4.14 10.43
C ILE A 37 -1.53 3.47 10.67
N VAL A 38 -2.23 3.15 9.59
CA VAL A 38 -3.50 2.40 9.65
C VAL A 38 -3.26 0.93 9.31
N THR A 39 -4.04 0.03 9.90
CA THR A 39 -3.94 -1.40 9.58
C THR A 39 -4.75 -1.68 8.32
N ILE A 40 -4.14 -2.38 7.35
CA ILE A 40 -4.84 -2.80 6.15
C ILE A 40 -5.61 -4.08 6.47
N HIS A 41 -6.91 -4.10 6.18
CA HIS A 41 -7.72 -5.28 6.38
C HIS A 41 -7.58 -6.25 5.19
N ARG A 42 -7.82 -7.54 5.43
CA ARG A 42 -7.71 -8.58 4.39
C ARG A 42 -8.70 -8.39 3.24
N ASP A 43 -9.87 -7.85 3.54
CA ASP A 43 -10.93 -7.55 2.57
C ASP A 43 -10.74 -6.22 1.83
N SER A 44 -9.70 -5.46 2.18
CA SER A 44 -9.40 -4.19 1.52
C SER A 44 -8.85 -4.41 0.12
N LYS A 45 -9.21 -3.53 -0.81
CA LYS A 45 -8.62 -3.48 -2.15
C LYS A 45 -7.29 -2.75 -2.06
N ILE A 46 -6.21 -3.45 -2.37
CA ILE A 46 -4.85 -2.90 -2.28
C ILE A 46 -4.29 -2.73 -3.69
N GLU A 47 -3.79 -1.54 -3.98
CA GLU A 47 -3.09 -1.25 -5.23
C GLU A 47 -1.72 -0.67 -4.94
N VAL A 48 -0.67 -1.39 -5.34
CA VAL A 48 0.72 -0.98 -5.15
C VAL A 48 1.25 -0.35 -6.43
N PHE A 49 1.92 0.78 -6.29
CA PHE A 49 2.60 1.45 -7.39
C PHE A 49 3.94 0.76 -7.66
N ASN A 50 3.97 0.00 -8.76
CA ASN A 50 5.14 -0.72 -9.24
C ASN A 50 5.38 -0.36 -10.71
N GLU A 51 6.63 -0.13 -11.10
CA GLU A 51 7.02 0.14 -12.49
C GLU A 51 6.11 1.15 -13.23
N ASN A 52 5.87 2.31 -12.62
CA ASN A 52 5.02 3.39 -13.16
C ASN A 52 3.52 3.09 -13.31
N ARG A 53 3.01 1.98 -12.76
CA ARG A 53 1.58 1.64 -12.77
C ARG A 53 1.09 1.17 -11.41
N PHE A 54 -0.20 1.30 -11.17
CA PHE A 54 -0.86 0.69 -10.02
C PHE A 54 -1.27 -0.74 -10.37
N GLU A 55 -0.73 -1.70 -9.62
CA GLU A 55 -1.08 -3.10 -9.74
C GLU A 55 -1.94 -3.52 -8.56
N LYS A 56 -3.04 -4.22 -8.85
CA LYS A 56 -3.93 -4.77 -7.84
C LYS A 56 -3.29 -6.00 -7.23
N HIS A 57 -3.12 -5.96 -5.92
CA HIS A 57 -2.56 -7.06 -5.15
C HIS A 57 -3.51 -7.46 -4.03
N SER A 58 -3.53 -8.76 -3.73
CA SER A 58 -4.25 -9.27 -2.57
C SER A 58 -3.40 -9.14 -1.31
N TYR A 59 -4.04 -9.00 -0.16
CA TYR A 59 -3.37 -8.97 1.14
C TYR A 59 -2.40 -10.16 1.32
N GLU A 60 -2.81 -11.36 0.90
CA GLU A 60 -1.98 -12.57 0.99
C GLU A 60 -0.77 -12.52 0.05
N THR A 61 -0.93 -11.99 -1.16
CA THR A 61 0.18 -11.84 -2.13
C THR A 61 1.24 -10.90 -1.58
N LEU A 62 0.85 -9.78 -0.98
CA LEU A 62 1.79 -8.81 -0.40
C LEU A 62 2.55 -9.34 0.82
N LEU A 63 2.01 -10.34 1.51
CA LEU A 63 2.68 -11.02 2.62
C LEU A 63 3.52 -12.21 2.18
N THR A 64 3.12 -12.89 1.11
CA THR A 64 3.81 -14.10 0.62
C THR A 64 4.96 -13.77 -0.33
N VAL A 65 4.88 -12.66 -1.06
CA VAL A 65 5.95 -12.21 -1.94
C VAL A 65 7.00 -11.48 -1.11
N THR A 66 8.05 -12.19 -0.75
CA THR A 66 9.25 -11.64 -0.12
C THR A 66 10.38 -11.50 -1.12
N ASP A 67 11.19 -10.47 -0.95
CA ASP A 67 12.45 -10.26 -1.65
C ASP A 67 13.53 -11.28 -1.19
N GLU A 68 14.71 -11.25 -1.80
CA GLU A 68 15.81 -12.18 -1.52
C GLU A 68 16.31 -12.07 -0.06
N ASP A 69 16.14 -10.91 0.56
CA ASP A 69 16.43 -10.64 1.98
C ASP A 69 15.32 -11.11 2.94
N GLY A 70 14.23 -11.72 2.43
CA GLY A 70 13.10 -12.20 3.24
C GLY A 70 12.16 -11.09 3.72
N TYR A 71 12.36 -9.84 3.28
CA TYR A 71 11.43 -8.74 3.50
C TYR A 71 10.31 -8.75 2.47
N PRO A 72 9.09 -8.30 2.81
CA PRO A 72 8.01 -8.20 1.83
C PRO A 72 8.43 -7.32 0.65
N ALA A 73 8.38 -7.85 -0.57
CA ALA A 73 8.96 -7.22 -1.76
C ALA A 73 8.35 -5.85 -2.07
N TYR A 74 7.11 -5.62 -1.61
CA TYR A 74 6.37 -4.39 -1.81
C TYR A 74 6.45 -3.43 -0.61
N ALA A 75 7.20 -3.76 0.45
CA ALA A 75 7.38 -2.88 1.59
C ALA A 75 8.05 -1.57 1.17
N GLY A 76 7.50 -0.44 1.63
CA GLY A 76 7.96 0.90 1.26
C GLY A 76 7.41 1.43 -0.06
N HIS A 77 6.74 0.61 -0.87
CA HIS A 77 6.10 1.09 -2.09
C HIS A 77 4.89 1.97 -1.82
N TYR A 78 4.69 2.96 -2.68
CA TYR A 78 3.49 3.79 -2.66
C TYR A 78 2.27 2.91 -2.93
N THR A 79 1.34 2.90 -2.00
CA THR A 79 0.20 1.99 -2.00
C THR A 79 -1.07 2.78 -1.71
N ARG A 80 -2.15 2.39 -2.37
CA ARG A 80 -3.48 2.90 -2.10
C ARG A 80 -4.43 1.78 -1.73
N VAL A 81 -5.29 2.04 -0.75
CA VAL A 81 -6.17 1.04 -0.14
C VAL A 81 -7.60 1.56 -0.11
N LYS A 82 -8.59 0.67 -0.32
CA LYS A 82 -10.02 0.97 -0.24
C LYS A 82 -10.83 -0.14 0.41
#